data_AF-A0A938V2F6-F1
#
_entry.id   AF-A0A938V2F6-F1
#
_cell.length_a   1.000
_cell.length_b   1.000
_cell.length_c   1.000
_cell.angle_alpha   90.00
_cell.angle_beta   90.00
_cell.angle_gamma   90.00
#
_symmetry.space_group_name_H-M   'P 1'
#
loop_
_entity.id
_entity.type
_entity.pdbx_description
1 polymer ?
#
loop_
_entity_poly.entity_id
_entity_poly.type
_entity_poly.pdbx_seq_one_letter_code
_entity_poly.pdbx_strand_id
1 'polypeptide(L)'
;MCGMVLSRNRFDDDREVPYFFWDRKVTVGELRAALADRTDPRRIPLLRALLREARPDEVWSFVTPEVVAEEFESIRPGLGPRRRFWEWLLQAWRDHGFLR
;
A
#
# COMPACT_ATOMS: atom_id res chain seq x y z
N MET A 1 25.75 -12.37 5.41
CA MET A 1 24.73 -11.63 4.63
C MET A 1 23.48 -12.48 4.60
N CYS A 2 22.51 -12.19 5.47
CA CYS A 2 21.27 -12.95 5.56
C CYS A 2 20.38 -12.52 4.38
N GLY A 3 20.17 -13.41 3.40
CA GLY A 3 19.29 -13.17 2.28
C GLY A 3 17.86 -13.08 2.78
N MET A 4 17.31 -11.86 2.79
CA MET A 4 15.88 -11.63 3.00
C MET A 4 15.17 -12.21 1.78
N VAL A 5 14.62 -13.42 1.93
CA VAL A 5 13.71 -13.99 0.94
C VAL A 5 12.50 -13.07 0.90
N LEU A 6 12.46 -12.18 -0.09
CA LEU A 6 11.28 -11.38 -0.40
C LEU A 6 10.14 -12.36 -0.57
N SER A 7 9.09 -12.19 0.24
CA SER A 7 7.86 -12.96 0.20
C SER A 7 7.50 -13.31 -1.24
N ARG A 8 7.20 -14.58 -1.49
CA ARG A 8 6.57 -15.05 -2.73
C ARG A 8 5.51 -14.02 -3.13
N ASN A 9 5.75 -13.29 -4.23
CA ASN A 9 4.86 -12.21 -4.64
C ASN A 9 3.52 -12.84 -5.00
N ARG A 10 2.53 -12.68 -4.12
CA ARG A 10 1.23 -13.33 -4.30
C ARG A 10 0.47 -12.75 -5.50
N PHE A 11 0.85 -11.56 -5.95
CA PHE A 11 0.16 -10.76 -6.96
C PHE A 11 0.94 -10.74 -8.27
N ASP A 12 1.16 -11.93 -8.85
CA ASP A 12 1.85 -12.14 -10.13
C ASP A 12 0.90 -12.11 -11.33
N ASP A 13 -0.41 -12.38 -11.15
CA ASP A 13 -1.42 -12.29 -12.21
C ASP A 13 -2.17 -10.96 -12.15
N ASP A 14 -1.95 -10.11 -13.15
CA ASP A 14 -2.61 -8.80 -13.28
C ASP A 14 -4.13 -8.88 -13.43
N ARG A 15 -4.68 -10.05 -13.79
CA ARG A 15 -6.13 -10.26 -13.96
C ARG A 15 -6.80 -10.74 -12.67
N GLU A 16 -6.04 -11.15 -11.67
CA GLU A 16 -6.59 -11.54 -10.37
C GLU A 16 -7.19 -10.32 -9.67
N VAL A 17 -8.34 -10.50 -9.03
CA VAL A 17 -8.88 -9.53 -8.07
C VAL A 17 -8.34 -9.90 -6.69
N PRO A 18 -7.49 -9.05 -6.06
CA PRO A 18 -6.96 -9.35 -4.74
C PRO A 18 -8.09 -9.60 -3.74
N TYR A 19 -7.86 -10.53 -2.80
CA TYR A 19 -8.88 -10.91 -1.82
C TYR A 19 -9.44 -9.72 -1.03
N PHE A 20 -8.65 -8.65 -0.86
CA PHE A 20 -9.06 -7.44 -0.14
C PHE A 20 -9.88 -6.44 -0.99
N PHE A 21 -9.98 -6.63 -2.31
CA PHE A 21 -10.75 -5.81 -3.26
C PHE A 21 -11.86 -6.57 -3.99
N TRP A 22 -12.29 -7.70 -3.44
CA TRP A 22 -13.37 -8.52 -4.01
C TRP A 22 -14.70 -7.77 -4.19
N ASP A 23 -14.95 -6.73 -3.37
CA ASP A 23 -16.14 -5.88 -3.42
C ASP A 23 -16.09 -4.86 -4.55
N ARG A 24 -14.91 -4.29 -4.82
CA ARG A 24 -14.68 -3.26 -5.85
C ARG A 24 -14.43 -3.83 -7.24
N LYS A 25 -14.11 -5.13 -7.32
CA LYS A 25 -13.73 -5.82 -8.58
C LYS A 25 -12.53 -5.19 -9.28
N VAL A 26 -11.62 -4.58 -8.52
CA VAL A 26 -10.38 -3.98 -9.03
C VAL A 26 -9.31 -5.07 -9.11
N THR A 27 -8.73 -5.27 -10.29
CA THR A 27 -7.68 -6.27 -10.48
C THR A 27 -6.32 -5.79 -9.98
N VAL A 28 -5.36 -6.70 -9.85
CA VAL A 28 -3.95 -6.37 -9.55
C VAL A 28 -3.40 -5.35 -10.55
N GLY A 29 -3.61 -5.58 -11.85
CA GLY A 29 -3.13 -4.69 -12.91
C GLY A 29 -3.76 -3.30 -12.86
N GLU A 30 -5.08 -3.22 -12.63
CA GLU A 30 -5.79 -1.94 -12.47
C GLU A 30 -5.32 -1.18 -11.24
N LEU A 31 -5.07 -1.89 -10.13
CA LEU A 31 -4.56 -1.29 -8.91
C LEU A 31 -3.15 -0.72 -9.13
N ARG A 32 -2.25 -1.48 -9.76
CA ARG A 32 -0.89 -1.03 -10.10
C ARG A 32 -0.94 0.22 -10.99
N ALA A 33 -1.75 0.19 -12.03
CA ALA A 33 -1.90 1.30 -12.97
C ALA A 33 -2.41 2.57 -12.25
N ALA A 34 -3.47 2.46 -11.45
CA ALA A 34 -4.04 3.60 -10.73
C ALA A 34 -3.08 4.16 -9.66
N LEU A 35 -2.26 3.32 -9.02
CA LEU A 35 -1.28 3.77 -8.02
C LEU A 35 -0.04 4.43 -8.64
N ALA A 36 0.33 4.04 -9.86
CA ALA A 36 1.43 4.63 -10.62
C ALA A 36 1.06 6.01 -11.21
N ASP A 37 -0.20 6.24 -11.55
CA ASP A 37 -0.68 7.50 -12.13
C ASP A 37 -1.14 8.50 -11.05
N ARG A 38 -0.35 9.55 -10.80
CA ARG A 38 -0.68 10.62 -9.83
C ARG A 38 -1.93 11.42 -10.21
N THR A 39 -2.37 11.37 -11.46
CA THR A 39 -3.57 12.06 -11.95
C THR A 39 -4.83 11.20 -11.90
N ASP A 40 -4.70 9.88 -11.67
CA ASP A 40 -5.85 8.99 -11.57
C ASP A 40 -6.69 9.36 -10.32
N PRO A 41 -7.97 9.73 -10.48
CA PRO A 41 -8.82 10.12 -9.36
C PRO A 41 -9.05 8.99 -8.34
N ARG A 42 -8.82 7.74 -8.74
CA ARG A 42 -8.94 6.55 -7.88
C ARG A 42 -7.70 6.31 -7.04
N ARG A 43 -6.57 6.96 -7.33
CA ARG A 43 -5.29 6.68 -6.67
C ARG A 43 -5.35 6.76 -5.14
N ILE A 44 -5.78 7.91 -4.60
CA ILE A 44 -5.87 8.12 -3.14
C ILE A 44 -6.92 7.19 -2.49
N PRO A 45 -8.15 7.05 -3.04
CA PRO A 45 -9.10 6.05 -2.54
C PRO A 45 -8.56 4.62 -2.52
N LEU A 46 -7.88 4.18 -3.57
CA LEU A 46 -7.33 2.83 -3.68
C LEU A 46 -6.14 2.62 -2.75
N LEU A 47 -5.24 3.59 -2.63
CA LEU A 47 -4.13 3.54 -1.68
C LEU A 47 -4.63 3.43 -0.24
N ARG A 48 -5.64 4.22 0.12
CA ARG A 48 -6.28 4.15 1.43
C ARG A 48 -6.91 2.78 1.69
N ALA A 49 -7.62 2.25 0.70
CA ALA A 49 -8.26 0.94 0.82
C ALA A 49 -7.23 -0.19 0.93
N LEU A 50 -6.14 -0.13 0.16
CA LEU A 50 -5.01 -1.06 0.23
C LEU A 50 -4.43 -1.10 1.65
N LEU A 51 -4.10 0.06 2.23
CA LEU A 51 -3.54 0.16 3.59
C LEU A 51 -4.50 -0.30 4.68
N ARG A 52 -5.81 -0.15 4.46
CA ARG A 52 -6.86 -0.55 5.41
C ARG A 52 -7.12 -2.05 5.42
N GLU A 53 -6.98 -2.74 4.28
CA GLU A 53 -7.45 -4.11 4.11
C GLU A 53 -6.32 -5.13 3.96
N ALA A 54 -5.29 -4.84 3.15
CA ALA A 54 -4.21 -5.77 2.86
C ALA A 54 -3.30 -6.03 4.07
N ARG A 55 -2.58 -7.14 4.11
CA ARG A 55 -1.58 -7.33 5.16
C ARG A 55 -0.43 -6.32 4.96
N PRO A 56 0.20 -5.81 6.03
CA PRO A 56 1.26 -4.81 5.89
C PRO A 56 2.42 -5.25 4.99
N ASP A 57 2.79 -6.53 4.98
CA ASP A 57 3.82 -7.09 4.10
C ASP A 57 3.37 -7.15 2.62
N GLU A 58 2.08 -7.36 2.37
CA GLU A 58 1.50 -7.41 1.02
C GLU A 58 1.40 -6.01 0.38
N VAL A 59 1.26 -4.95 1.18
CA VAL A 59 1.19 -3.55 0.69
C VAL A 59 2.39 -3.18 -0.18
N TRP A 60 3.58 -3.66 0.20
CA TRP A 60 4.83 -3.37 -0.49
C TRP A 60 4.95 -4.02 -1.86
N SER A 61 4.01 -4.89 -2.21
CA SER A 61 3.88 -5.41 -3.58
C SER A 61 3.31 -4.38 -4.55
N PHE A 62 2.69 -3.30 -4.07
CA PHE A 62 1.99 -2.29 -4.89
C PHE A 62 2.56 -0.88 -4.77
N VAL A 63 3.13 -0.52 -3.61
CA VAL A 63 3.66 0.81 -3.33
C VAL A 63 4.96 0.72 -2.54
N THR A 64 5.73 1.81 -2.53
CA THR A 64 6.92 1.92 -1.69
C THR A 64 6.62 2.65 -0.37
N PRO A 65 7.44 2.44 0.66
CA PRO A 65 7.42 3.23 1.90
C PRO A 65 7.33 4.75 1.69
N GLU A 66 8.10 5.27 0.74
CA GLU A 66 8.20 6.70 0.43
C GLU A 66 6.89 7.23 -0.14
N VAL A 67 6.27 6.48 -1.06
CA VAL A 67 4.95 6.84 -1.62
C VAL A 67 3.88 6.91 -0.53
N VAL A 68 3.89 5.95 0.42
CA VAL A 68 2.94 5.96 1.53
C VAL A 68 3.21 7.15 2.45
N ALA A 69 4.47 7.48 2.72
CA ALA A 69 4.88 8.60 3.56
C ALA A 69 4.51 9.96 2.94
N GLU A 70 4.75 10.16 1.64
CA GLU A 70 4.41 11.36 0.88
C GLU A 70 2.89 11.63 0.91
N GLU A 71 2.10 10.58 0.74
CA GLU A 71 0.63 10.69 0.62
C GLU A 71 -0.09 10.59 1.97
N PHE A 72 0.65 10.37 3.06
CA PHE A 72 0.09 9.95 4.33
C PHE A 72 -0.97 10.91 4.87
N GLU A 73 -0.72 12.22 4.74
CA GLU A 73 -1.65 13.26 5.18
C GLU A 73 -3.00 13.19 4.46
N SER A 74 -3.01 12.82 3.17
CA SER A 74 -4.21 12.69 2.34
C SER A 74 -5.00 11.41 2.64
N ILE A 75 -4.32 10.32 3.01
CA ILE A 75 -4.95 9.02 3.27
C ILE A 75 -5.36 8.83 4.73
N ARG A 76 -4.61 9.38 5.70
CA ARG A 76 -4.82 9.15 7.14
C ARG A 76 -6.25 9.38 7.64
N PRO A 77 -7.04 10.37 7.14
CA PRO A 77 -8.37 10.62 7.68
C PRO A 77 -9.33 9.44 7.49
N GLY A 78 -9.08 8.59 6.48
CA GLY A 78 -9.94 7.46 6.15
C GLY A 78 -9.35 6.07 6.49
N LEU A 79 -8.26 6.00 7.24
CA LEU A 79 -7.65 4.72 7.63
C LEU A 79 -8.32 4.05 8.84
N GLY A 80 -9.14 4.78 9.60
CA GLY A 80 -9.84 4.26 10.77
C GLY A 80 -8.86 3.68 11.82
N PRO A 81 -9.13 2.48 12.39
CA PRO A 81 -8.27 1.87 13.41
C PRO A 81 -6.83 1.60 12.96
N ARG A 82 -6.63 1.32 11.66
CA ARG A 82 -5.29 1.06 11.10
C ARG A 82 -4.40 2.29 11.06
N ARG A 83 -4.96 3.49 11.24
CA ARG A 83 -4.20 4.75 11.23
C ARG A 83 -3.03 4.71 12.22
N ARG A 84 -3.26 4.29 13.46
CA ARG A 84 -2.24 4.25 14.52
C ARG A 84 -1.07 3.32 14.18
N PHE A 85 -1.37 2.18 13.56
CA PHE A 85 -0.35 1.25 13.11
C PHE A 85 0.56 1.87 12.04
N TRP A 86 -0.05 2.51 11.03
CA TRP A 86 0.70 3.16 9.96
C TRP A 86 1.48 4.40 10.44
N GLU A 87 0.88 5.21 11.32
CA GLU A 87 1.57 6.33 11.99
C GLU A 87 2.82 5.83 12.72
N TRP A 88 2.68 4.80 13.54
CA TRP A 88 3.79 4.19 14.27
C TRP A 88 4.87 3.63 13.34
N LEU A 89 4.48 2.87 12.31
CA LEU A 89 5.44 2.25 11.38
C LEU A 89 6.24 3.29 10.60
N LEU A 90 5.57 4.30 10.04
CA LEU A 90 6.22 5.37 9.29
C LEU A 90 7.12 6.22 10.20
N GLN A 91 6.72 6.45 11.45
CA GLN A 91 7.56 7.15 12.41
C GLN A 91 8.82 6.34 12.74
N ALA A 92 8.68 5.04 13.04
CA ALA A 92 9.82 4.18 13.30
C ALA A 92 10.81 4.16 12.12
N TRP A 93 10.31 4.14 10.88
CA TRP A 93 11.16 4.20 9.69
C TRP A 93 11.90 5.53 9.54
N ARG A 94 11.28 6.66 9.90
CA ARG A 94 11.97 7.95 9.95
C ARG A 94 13.05 7.96 11.04
N ASP A 95 12.74 7.46 12.23
CA ASP A 95 13.69 7.41 13.36
C ASP A 95 14.92 6.56 13.04
N HIS A 96 14.77 5.52 12.22
CA HIS A 96 15.86 4.67 11.74
C HIS A 96 16.53 5.13 10.43
N GLY A 97 16.09 6.24 9.85
CA GLY A 97 16.68 6.81 8.62
C GLY A 97 16.32 6.08 7.33
N PHE A 98 15.27 5.25 7.34
CA PHE A 98 14.75 4.57 6.14
C PHE A 98 13.84 5.47 5.30
N LEU A 99 13.23 6.48 5.93
CA LEU A 99 12.46 7.54 5.28
C LEU A 99 13.13 8.89 5.53
N ARG A 100 13.19 9.73 4.50
CA ARG A 100 13.68 11.11 4.58
C ARG A 100 12.54 12.12 4.69
#